data_AF-V9KVB9-F1
#
_entry.id   AF-V9KVB9-F1
#
_cell.length_a   1.000
_cell.length_b   1.000
_cell.length_c   1.000
_cell.angle_alpha   90.00
_cell.angle_beta   90.00
_cell.angle_gamma   90.00
#
_symmetry.space_group_name_H-M   'P 1'
#
loop_
_entity.id
_entity.type
_entity.pdbx_description
1 polymer ?
#
loop_
_entity_poly.entity_id
_entity_poly.type
_entity_poly.pdbx_seq_one_letter_code
_entity_poly.pdbx_strand_id
1 'polypeptide(L)'
;PMRDQIIRVKRYERVPMILVGNKVDLEGEREVAHGEGKSLADEWSCPFLETSAKSKTMVDELFAEIVRQMNYTALPDKEDQCCSCALQ
;
A
#
# COMPACT_ATOMS: atom_id res chain seq x y z
N PRO A 1 14.36 -0.75 7.52
CA PRO A 1 13.35 0.19 8.07
C PRO A 1 12.04 -0.54 8.42
N MET A 2 10.98 0.17 8.87
CA MET A 2 9.72 -0.44 9.32
C MET A 2 9.11 -1.42 8.30
N ARG A 3 9.16 -1.11 6.99
CA ARG A 3 8.74 -2.01 5.90
C ARG A 3 9.40 -3.39 5.96
N ASP A 4 10.73 -3.45 6.12
CA ASP A 4 11.47 -4.72 6.12
C ASP A 4 11.10 -5.58 7.33
N GLN A 5 10.81 -4.95 8.47
CA GLN A 5 10.35 -5.66 9.66
C GLN A 5 8.99 -6.32 9.42
N ILE A 6 8.07 -5.63 8.72
CA ILE A 6 6.76 -6.18 8.36
C ILE A 6 6.92 -7.41 7.46
N ILE A 7 7.71 -7.29 6.38
CA ILE A 7 7.95 -8.38 5.42
C ILE A 7 8.57 -9.58 6.13
N ARG A 8 9.60 -9.36 6.96
CA ARG A 8 10.28 -10.43 7.70
C ARG A 8 9.36 -11.21 8.63
N VAL A 9 8.40 -10.54 9.27
CA VAL A 9 7.48 -11.17 10.24
C VAL A 9 6.31 -11.86 9.57
N LYS A 10 5.78 -11.31 8.47
CA LYS A 10 4.54 -11.80 7.84
C LYS A 10 4.70 -13.07 7.02
N ARG A 11 5.92 -13.42 6.56
CA ARG A 11 6.22 -14.65 5.79
C ARG A 11 5.37 -14.85 4.52
N TYR A 12 4.70 -13.82 4.03
CA TYR A 12 3.99 -13.81 2.75
C TYR A 12 4.88 -13.13 1.70
N GLU A 13 4.86 -13.63 0.45
CA GLU A 13 5.61 -13.04 -0.66
C GLU A 13 5.14 -11.61 -0.98
N ARG A 14 3.84 -11.34 -0.81
CA ARG A 14 3.25 -10.01 -0.97
C ARG A 14 2.40 -9.66 0.24
N VAL A 15 2.76 -8.57 0.93
CA VAL A 15 2.00 -8.04 2.07
C VAL A 15 1.24 -6.79 1.59
N PRO A 16 -0.10 -6.77 1.62
CA PRO A 16 -0.89 -5.57 1.37
C PRO A 16 -0.45 -4.44 2.30
N MET A 17 -0.11 -3.29 1.73
CA MET A 17 0.48 -2.18 2.48
C MET A 17 0.05 -0.86 1.85
N ILE A 18 -0.22 0.14 2.68
CA ILE A 18 -0.48 1.53 2.29
C ILE A 18 0.23 2.41 3.31
N LEU A 19 0.96 3.42 2.85
CA LEU A 19 1.53 4.46 3.70
C LEU A 19 0.50 5.57 3.91
N VAL A 20 0.31 6.00 5.16
CA VAL A 20 -0.72 6.98 5.51
C VAL A 20 -0.12 8.18 6.23
N GLY A 21 -0.23 9.36 5.63
CA GLY A 21 0.00 10.64 6.29
C GLY A 21 -1.25 11.07 7.05
N ASN A 22 -1.34 10.74 8.34
CA ASN A 22 -2.50 11.09 9.15
C ASN A 22 -2.39 12.53 9.71
N LYS A 23 -3.52 13.09 10.14
CA LYS A 23 -3.68 14.43 10.73
C LYS A 23 -3.55 15.58 9.73
N VAL A 24 -4.05 15.40 8.50
CA VAL A 24 -4.06 16.48 7.50
C VAL A 24 -4.88 17.71 7.94
N ASP A 25 -5.69 17.61 8.99
CA ASP A 25 -6.37 18.75 9.62
C ASP A 25 -5.42 19.73 10.31
N LEU A 26 -4.16 19.36 10.55
CA LEU A 26 -3.13 20.20 11.18
C LEU A 26 -2.15 20.77 10.14
N GLU A 27 -2.67 21.29 9.02
CA GLU A 27 -1.83 21.82 7.92
C GLU A 27 -0.86 22.92 8.37
N GLY A 28 -1.25 23.76 9.33
CA GLY A 28 -0.38 24.81 9.90
C GLY A 28 0.79 24.27 10.74
N GLU A 29 0.74 23.00 11.15
CA GLU A 29 1.78 22.30 11.91
C GLU A 29 2.44 21.20 11.05
N ARG A 30 2.34 21.31 9.71
CA ARG A 30 2.90 20.31 8.81
C ARG A 30 4.43 20.28 8.91
N GLU A 31 4.96 19.15 9.36
CA GLU A 31 6.41 18.90 9.39
C GLU A 31 6.91 18.03 8.23
N VAL A 32 6.00 17.30 7.58
CA VAL A 32 6.33 16.40 6.45
C VAL A 32 5.57 16.85 5.22
N ALA A 33 6.31 17.15 4.15
CA ALA A 33 5.72 17.55 2.89
C ALA A 33 5.05 16.34 2.22
N HIS A 34 3.96 16.59 1.48
CA HIS A 34 3.28 15.55 0.71
C HIS A 34 4.24 14.78 -0.21
N GLY A 35 5.18 15.49 -0.86
CA GLY A 35 6.17 14.89 -1.75
C GLY A 35 7.15 13.94 -1.05
N GLU A 36 7.49 14.19 0.21
CA GLU A 36 8.37 13.31 1.00
C GLU A 36 7.64 12.01 1.34
N GLY A 37 6.39 12.11 1.81
CA GLY A 37 5.54 10.94 2.07
C GLY A 37 5.31 10.12 0.80
N LYS A 38 5.04 10.79 -0.33
CA LYS A 38 4.87 10.13 -1.62
C LYS A 38 6.14 9.40 -2.08
N SER A 39 7.30 10.05 -1.97
CA SER A 39 8.60 9.46 -2.35
C SER A 39 8.90 8.21 -1.53
N LEU A 40 8.61 8.23 -0.21
CA LEU A 40 8.79 7.07 0.66
C LEU A 40 7.84 5.92 0.29
N ALA A 41 6.58 6.22 -0.04
CA ALA A 41 5.64 5.19 -0.49
C ALA A 41 6.06 4.54 -1.81
N ASP A 42 6.62 5.34 -2.73
CA ASP A 42 7.14 4.85 -4.01
C ASP A 42 8.37 3.94 -3.77
N GLU A 43 9.28 4.30 -2.87
CA GLU A 43 10.38 3.43 -2.42
C GLU A 43 9.85 2.10 -1.84
N TRP A 44 8.74 2.17 -1.10
CA TRP A 44 8.12 1.00 -0.49
C TRP A 44 7.27 0.18 -1.47
N SER A 45 7.04 0.70 -2.68
CA SER A 45 6.13 0.15 -3.68
C SER A 45 4.71 -0.05 -3.13
N CYS A 46 4.22 0.93 -2.37
CA CYS A 46 2.86 0.94 -1.81
C CYS A 46 2.15 2.27 -2.10
N PRO A 47 0.81 2.31 -2.07
CA PRO A 47 0.08 3.57 -2.20
C PRO A 47 0.32 4.51 -1.03
N PHE A 48 0.18 5.81 -1.28
CA PHE A 48 0.20 6.86 -0.28
C PHE A 48 -1.17 7.54 -0.20
N LEU A 49 -1.68 7.74 1.02
CA LEU A 49 -2.91 8.50 1.28
C LEU A 49 -2.68 9.47 2.44
N GLU A 50 -3.27 10.65 2.36
CA GLU A 50 -3.35 11.57 3.50
C GLU A 50 -4.76 11.56 4.08
N THR A 51 -4.85 11.44 5.39
CA THR A 51 -6.12 11.27 6.10
C THR A 51 -6.21 12.18 7.31
N SER A 52 -7.44 12.40 7.79
CA SER A 52 -7.66 12.90 9.14
C SER A 52 -8.65 11.99 9.85
N ALA A 53 -8.17 11.31 10.88
CA ALA A 53 -9.04 10.56 11.79
C ALA A 53 -10.03 11.46 12.54
N LYS A 54 -9.68 12.75 12.76
CA LYS A 54 -10.51 13.71 13.48
C LYS A 54 -11.73 14.15 12.67
N SER A 55 -11.52 14.50 11.40
CA SER A 55 -12.60 14.93 10.49
C SER A 55 -13.14 13.79 9.61
N LYS A 56 -12.65 12.56 9.79
CA LYS A 56 -12.94 11.38 8.94
C LYS A 56 -12.61 11.59 7.46
N THR A 57 -11.67 12.48 7.16
CA THR A 57 -11.25 12.74 5.78
C THR A 57 -10.45 11.55 5.25
N MET A 58 -10.88 10.98 4.12
CA MET A 58 -10.22 9.88 3.39
C MET A 58 -10.09 8.55 4.16
N VAL A 59 -10.78 8.41 5.30
CA VAL A 59 -10.68 7.22 6.17
C VAL A 59 -11.41 6.03 5.55
N ASP A 60 -12.60 6.23 4.99
CA ASP A 60 -13.40 5.16 4.41
C ASP A 60 -12.73 4.61 3.14
N GLU A 61 -12.19 5.51 2.30
CA GLU A 61 -11.43 5.16 1.11
C GLU A 61 -10.15 4.38 1.45
N LEU A 62 -9.44 4.78 2.51
CA LEU A 62 -8.26 4.05 2.99
C LEU A 62 -8.59 2.61 3.36
N PHE A 63 -9.67 2.39 4.13
CA PHE A 63 -10.05 1.04 4.53
C PHE A 63 -10.60 0.21 3.36
N ALA A 64 -11.36 0.83 2.45
CA ALA A 64 -11.80 0.16 1.23
C ALA A 64 -10.62 -0.28 0.37
N GLU A 65 -9.60 0.57 0.21
CA GLU A 65 -8.43 0.28 -0.62
C GLU A 65 -7.57 -0.84 -0.05
N ILE A 66 -7.32 -0.87 1.27
CA ILE A 66 -6.52 -1.96 1.85
C ILE A 66 -7.27 -3.30 1.78
N VAL A 67 -8.58 -3.32 2.00
CA VAL A 67 -9.40 -4.53 1.86
C VAL A 67 -9.39 -5.02 0.41
N ARG A 68 -9.46 -4.10 -0.55
CA ARG A 68 -9.34 -4.41 -1.97
C ARG A 68 -8.01 -5.11 -2.26
N GLN A 69 -6.89 -4.58 -1.79
CA GLN A 69 -5.57 -5.21 -1.98
C GLN A 69 -5.47 -6.60 -1.34
N MET A 70 -6.06 -6.81 -0.16
CA MET A 70 -6.11 -8.13 0.48
C MET A 70 -6.82 -9.16 -0.40
N ASN A 71 -7.95 -8.79 -1.02
CA ASN A 71 -8.72 -9.68 -1.89
C ASN A 71 -7.97 -10.03 -3.18
N TYR A 72 -7.22 -9.10 -3.77
CA TYR A 72 -6.38 -9.38 -4.95
C TYR A 72 -5.19 -10.28 -4.63
N THR A 73 -4.62 -10.16 -3.43
CA THR A 73 -3.45 -10.97 -3.01
C THR A 73 -3.85 -12.41 -2.66
N ALA A 74 -5.12 -12.66 -2.37
CA ALA A 74 -5.65 -14.00 -2.11
C ALA A 74 -5.93 -14.82 -3.39
N LEU A 75 -5.81 -14.21 -4.58
CA LEU A 75 -5.88 -14.96 -5.83
C LEU A 75 -4.51 -15.61 -6.08
N PRO A 76 -4.43 -16.94 -6.25
CA PRO A 76 -3.18 -17.56 -6.67
C PRO A 76 -2.78 -16.96 -8.01
N ASP A 77 -1.49 -16.63 -8.17
CA ASP A 77 -0.93 -16.28 -9.46
C ASP A 77 -1.37 -17.37 -10.43
N LYS A 78 -2.16 -16.98 -11.45
CA LYS A 78 -2.35 -17.86 -12.59
C LYS A 78 -0.98 -17.97 -13.21
N GLU A 79 -0.32 -19.10 -12.98
CA GLU A 79 0.92 -19.48 -13.65
C GLU A 79 0.83 -18.99 -15.09
N ASP A 80 1.79 -18.15 -15.47
CA ASP A 80 2.01 -17.74 -16.84
C ASP A 80 1.92 -19.01 -17.69
N GLN A 81 0.85 -19.13 -18.46
CA GLN A 81 0.71 -20.19 -19.44
C GLN A 81 1.74 -19.89 -20.52
N CYS A 82 2.95 -20.39 -20.27
CA CYS A 82 4.03 -20.45 -21.23
C CYS A 82 3.51 -21.25 -22.43
N CYS A 83 3.09 -20.53 -23.47
CA CYS A 83 2.87 -21.09 -24.79
C CYS A 83 4.24 -21.48 -25.39
N SER A 84 4.79 -22.62 -24.95
CA SER A 84 5.97 -23.23 -25.60
C SER A 84 5.67 -24.54 -26.33
N CYS A 85 4.40 -24.96 -26.42
CA CYS A 85 4.04 -26.19 -27.14
C CYS A 85 3.11 -25.90 -28.33
N ALA A 86 3.68 -25.38 -29.42
CA ALA A 86 3.10 -25.47 -30.76
C ALA A 86 4.20 -25.62 -31.82
N LEU A 87 5.10 -26.57 -31.61
CA LEU A 87 5.98 -27.12 -32.65
C LEU A 87 6.23 -28.60 -32.34
N GLN A 88 5.27 -29.46 -32.69
CA GLN A 88 5.54 -30.72 -33.39
C GLN A 88 4.25 -31.31 -33.98
#